data_AF-A0A183E0D9-F1
#
_entry.id   AF-A0A183E0D9-F1
#
_cell.length_a   1.000
_cell.length_b   1.000
_cell.length_c   1.000
_cell.angle_alpha   90.00
_cell.angle_beta   90.00
_cell.angle_gamma   90.00
#
_symmetry.space_group_name_H-M   'P 1'
#
loop_
_entity.id
_entity.type
_entity.pdbx_description
1 polymer ?
#
loop_
_entity_poly.entity_id
_entity_poly.type
_entity_poly.pdbx_seq_one_letter_code
_entity_poly.pdbx_strand_id
1 'polypeptide(L)'
;MEANAQPESAIGPILDRHFTHQIMERVVNWAISAPHFLTPTCQVNLIRLYEIIVGESHTQNHCLLVHKPILLPLLKLLEWCRRSSEQRNFMPSNTDKHFVLLLNQICTKLAEDATLLHFFFNFGSDCDEQFLVFSLLIPYLYDSGDVGQLARDALLLILSVSRRLKHIAAFIAIKSNFCPVVATGLSGCFSQLSRSIGSMLYVSDDWHKINAEDVECYPSLLDFHSSLLFCNAVVQVAHSYVVSQVITYVYHGFLLPVVLPSLLQGGQDELISSTAYYHLCLESVTEPTLIQMIVKLLLVERCEGNKKVLDVIVERISAGNRLSQVSLSLLKTLVDLRCEDIMFDLVFKYLIPCTFLQPNQLLCSQQTLSTYLNECREYVQQTANACSEEWAWNYDGHCPPIPRLKLSSDDESSYSCNGAFARQSSVRLSMASARNGLNRYFVSRSAHITAESLHQHTPLPELGEKESSRSSFPYDIPDSSGVDDEDIDLIIPPLT
;
A
#
# COMPACT_ATOMS: atom_id res chain seq x y z
N MET A 1 15.50 -58.37 9.30
CA MET A 1 16.62 -57.68 8.62
C MET A 1 16.00 -56.78 7.58
N GLU A 2 15.55 -55.60 8.01
CA GLU A 2 15.16 -54.52 7.10
C GLU A 2 16.43 -53.82 6.64
N ALA A 3 16.66 -53.82 5.33
CA ALA A 3 17.75 -53.10 4.72
C ALA A 3 17.36 -51.61 4.68
N ASN A 4 18.12 -50.81 5.43
CA ASN A 4 18.20 -49.36 5.28
C ASN A 4 18.49 -49.01 3.82
N ALA A 5 17.48 -48.55 3.09
CA ALA A 5 17.67 -47.78 1.87
C ALA A 5 17.59 -46.30 2.25
N GLN A 6 18.76 -45.67 2.44
CA GLN A 6 18.86 -44.21 2.43
C GLN A 6 18.35 -43.69 1.07
N PRO A 7 17.67 -42.53 1.01
CA PRO A 7 17.26 -41.96 -0.26
C PRO A 7 18.51 -41.56 -1.07
N GLU A 8 18.69 -42.17 -2.25
CA GLU A 8 19.78 -41.86 -3.17
C GLU A 8 19.75 -40.38 -3.59
N SER A 9 20.92 -39.75 -3.66
CA SER A 9 21.12 -38.32 -3.89
C SER A 9 20.47 -37.85 -5.21
N ALA A 10 19.54 -36.89 -5.13
CA ALA A 10 18.78 -36.35 -6.25
C ALA A 10 19.57 -35.46 -7.24
N ILE A 11 20.91 -35.56 -7.28
CA ILE A 11 21.81 -34.74 -8.11
C ILE A 11 22.41 -35.61 -9.21
N GLY A 12 22.22 -35.21 -10.48
CA GLY A 12 22.80 -35.93 -11.61
C GLY A 12 24.34 -35.84 -11.66
N PRO A 13 25.02 -36.82 -12.29
CA PRO A 13 26.49 -36.94 -12.26
C PRO A 13 27.24 -35.74 -12.86
N ILE A 14 26.63 -35.03 -13.81
CA ILE A 14 27.19 -33.80 -14.39
C ILE A 14 27.19 -32.67 -13.35
N LEU A 15 26.09 -32.52 -12.62
CA LEU A 15 25.93 -31.48 -11.62
C LEU A 15 26.80 -31.77 -10.38
N ASP A 16 26.91 -33.03 -9.98
CA ASP A 16 27.80 -33.46 -8.91
C ASP A 16 29.27 -33.16 -9.24
N ARG A 17 29.70 -33.46 -10.47
CA ARG A 17 31.05 -33.11 -10.95
C ARG A 17 31.26 -31.59 -11.04
N HIS A 18 30.23 -30.83 -11.44
CA HIS A 18 30.27 -29.38 -11.45
C HIS A 18 30.44 -28.79 -10.04
N PHE A 19 29.72 -29.32 -9.05
CA PHE A 19 29.84 -28.93 -7.65
C PHE A 19 31.20 -29.30 -7.07
N THR A 20 31.67 -30.53 -7.30
CA THR A 20 32.95 -31.04 -6.82
C THR A 20 34.13 -30.19 -7.30
N HIS A 21 34.11 -29.77 -8.57
CA HIS A 21 35.17 -28.93 -9.14
C HIS A 21 34.96 -27.42 -8.89
N GLN A 22 33.88 -27.01 -8.22
CA GLN A 22 33.52 -25.60 -7.97
C GLN A 22 33.66 -24.74 -9.23
N ILE A 23 33.16 -25.26 -10.36
CA ILE A 23 33.40 -24.66 -11.68
C ILE A 23 32.92 -23.21 -11.70
N MET A 24 31.73 -22.95 -11.14
CA MET A 24 31.16 -21.60 -11.08
C MET A 24 32.04 -20.62 -10.31
N GLU A 25 32.60 -21.03 -9.18
CA GLU A 25 33.49 -20.20 -8.38
C GLU A 25 34.76 -19.84 -9.15
N ARG A 26 35.35 -20.81 -9.84
CA ARG A 26 36.54 -20.58 -10.69
C ARG A 26 36.24 -19.62 -11.82
N VAL A 27 35.09 -19.76 -12.48
CA VAL A 27 34.67 -18.87 -13.58
C VAL A 27 34.46 -17.44 -13.06
N VAL A 28 33.77 -17.26 -11.93
CA VAL A 28 33.58 -15.94 -11.32
C VAL A 28 34.92 -15.32 -10.90
N ASN A 29 35.83 -16.10 -10.30
CA ASN A 29 37.16 -15.63 -9.91
C ASN A 29 38.01 -15.20 -11.13
N TRP A 30 37.94 -15.97 -12.21
CA TRP A 30 38.59 -15.63 -13.47
C TRP A 30 38.02 -14.33 -14.06
N ALA A 31 36.69 -14.18 -14.08
CA ALA A 31 36.02 -12.99 -14.59
C ALA A 31 36.35 -11.73 -13.79
N ILE A 32 36.44 -11.82 -12.45
CA ILE A 32 36.84 -10.70 -11.59
C ILE A 32 38.31 -10.31 -11.83
N SER A 33 39.16 -11.29 -12.15
CA SER A 33 40.60 -11.07 -12.42
C SER A 33 40.87 -10.63 -13.87
N ALA A 34 39.85 -10.61 -14.73
CA ALA A 34 39.99 -10.24 -16.12
C ALA A 34 40.28 -8.72 -16.29
N PRO A 35 40.89 -8.30 -17.41
CA PRO A 35 41.13 -6.88 -17.68
C PRO A 35 39.85 -6.02 -17.59
N HIS A 36 40.00 -4.79 -17.09
CA HIS A 36 38.87 -3.88 -16.83
C HIS A 36 37.95 -3.63 -18.05
N PHE A 37 38.49 -3.64 -19.26
CA PHE A 37 37.68 -3.44 -20.48
C PHE A 37 36.73 -4.62 -20.77
N LEU A 38 37.01 -5.83 -20.27
CA LEU A 38 36.14 -7.01 -20.42
C LEU A 38 35.12 -7.14 -19.29
N THR A 39 35.31 -6.41 -18.19
CA THR A 39 34.43 -6.44 -17.00
C THR A 39 32.93 -6.35 -17.35
N PRO A 40 32.44 -5.37 -18.13
CA PRO A 40 31.00 -5.28 -18.41
C PRO A 40 30.48 -6.48 -19.20
N THR A 41 31.25 -6.99 -20.17
CA THR A 41 30.89 -8.17 -20.95
C THR A 41 30.84 -9.43 -20.10
N CYS A 42 31.82 -9.61 -19.21
CA CYS A 42 31.84 -10.72 -18.26
C CYS A 42 30.66 -10.65 -17.28
N GLN A 43 30.34 -9.46 -16.75
CA GLN A 43 29.20 -9.25 -15.85
C GLN A 43 27.89 -9.63 -16.52
N VAL A 44 27.58 -9.08 -17.70
CA VAL A 44 26.32 -9.37 -18.40
C VAL A 44 26.15 -10.86 -18.67
N ASN A 45 27.21 -11.54 -19.14
CA ASN A 45 27.12 -12.97 -19.45
C ASN A 45 26.96 -13.83 -18.19
N LEU A 46 27.64 -13.49 -17.10
CA LEU A 46 27.47 -14.20 -15.82
C LEU A 46 26.09 -13.97 -15.23
N ILE A 47 25.57 -12.74 -15.27
CA ILE A 47 24.22 -12.42 -14.82
C ILE A 47 23.20 -13.22 -15.63
N ARG A 48 23.28 -13.22 -16.97
CA ARG A 48 22.39 -14.01 -17.84
C ARG A 48 22.45 -15.50 -17.56
N LEU A 49 23.64 -16.03 -17.26
CA LEU A 49 23.78 -17.43 -16.88
C LEU A 49 23.03 -17.73 -15.58
N TYR A 50 23.11 -16.83 -14.59
CA TYR A 50 22.31 -16.94 -13.38
C TYR A 50 20.82 -16.68 -13.61
N GLU A 51 20.42 -15.81 -14.54
CA GLU A 51 19.02 -15.64 -14.92
C GLU A 51 18.40 -16.95 -15.43
N ILE A 52 19.18 -17.73 -16.20
CA ILE A 52 18.74 -19.05 -16.68
C ILE A 52 18.68 -20.05 -15.51
N ILE A 53 19.72 -20.12 -14.68
CA ILE A 53 19.78 -21.05 -13.53
C ILE A 53 18.62 -20.80 -12.55
N VAL A 54 18.33 -19.54 -12.24
CA VAL A 54 17.27 -19.17 -11.30
C VAL A 54 15.91 -19.24 -11.99
N GLY A 55 15.80 -18.78 -13.24
CA GLY A 55 14.57 -18.76 -14.02
C GLY A 55 14.03 -20.16 -14.34
N GLU A 56 14.87 -21.09 -14.80
CA GLU A 56 14.45 -22.44 -15.21
C GLU A 56 14.25 -23.43 -14.05
N SER A 57 14.45 -22.99 -12.80
CA SER A 57 14.28 -23.83 -11.59
C SER A 57 12.82 -24.15 -11.23
N HIS A 58 11.95 -24.31 -12.23
CA HIS A 58 10.49 -24.48 -12.13
C HIS A 58 10.02 -25.77 -11.41
N THR A 59 10.92 -26.67 -11.00
CA THR A 59 10.55 -27.81 -10.17
C THR A 59 10.73 -27.45 -8.69
N GLN A 60 9.60 -27.34 -7.98
CA GLN A 60 9.48 -27.01 -6.55
C GLN A 60 10.39 -27.84 -5.62
N ASN A 61 10.95 -28.96 -6.11
CA ASN A 61 11.76 -29.90 -5.33
C ASN A 61 13.28 -29.70 -5.45
N HIS A 62 13.80 -28.83 -6.34
CA HIS A 62 15.26 -28.65 -6.50
C HIS A 62 15.66 -27.20 -6.78
N CYS A 63 15.53 -26.30 -5.80
CA CYS A 63 16.12 -24.97 -5.91
C CYS A 63 17.65 -25.08 -5.82
N LEU A 64 18.35 -24.86 -6.93
CA LEU A 64 19.83 -24.94 -6.99
C LEU A 64 20.53 -23.91 -6.10
N LEU A 65 19.82 -22.85 -5.69
CA LEU A 65 20.33 -21.83 -4.77
C LEU A 65 20.55 -22.34 -3.34
N VAL A 66 19.98 -23.49 -2.97
CA VAL A 66 20.25 -24.13 -1.67
C VAL A 66 21.70 -24.65 -1.61
N HIS A 67 22.31 -24.96 -2.75
CA HIS A 67 23.64 -25.53 -2.80
C HIS A 67 24.72 -24.44 -2.76
N LYS A 68 25.60 -24.51 -1.74
CA LYS A 68 26.75 -23.60 -1.55
C LYS A 68 27.60 -23.35 -2.82
N PRO A 69 27.91 -24.36 -3.67
CA PRO A 69 28.70 -24.15 -4.90
C PRO A 69 28.06 -23.24 -5.96
N ILE A 70 26.75 -22.97 -5.86
CA ILE A 70 26.02 -22.03 -6.73
C ILE A 70 25.74 -20.73 -5.98
N LEU A 71 25.35 -20.83 -4.71
CA LEU A 71 25.01 -19.69 -3.87
C LEU A 71 26.22 -18.76 -3.61
N LEU A 72 27.37 -19.31 -3.20
CA LEU A 72 28.53 -18.47 -2.84
C LEU A 72 29.08 -17.69 -4.05
N PRO A 73 29.24 -18.29 -5.25
CA PRO A 73 29.65 -17.53 -6.42
C PRO A 73 28.61 -16.51 -6.88
N LEU A 74 27.31 -16.77 -6.67
CA LEU A 74 26.25 -15.79 -6.91
C LEU A 74 26.40 -14.58 -5.97
N LEU A 75 26.55 -14.80 -4.66
CA LEU A 75 26.73 -13.71 -3.69
C LEU A 75 27.97 -12.87 -4.02
N LYS A 76 29.06 -13.53 -4.43
CA LYS A 76 30.27 -12.85 -4.91
C LYS A 76 30.04 -12.03 -6.18
N LEU A 77 29.26 -12.55 -7.13
CA LEU A 77 28.85 -11.83 -8.34
C LEU A 77 28.00 -10.61 -8.00
N LEU A 78 27.01 -10.74 -7.11
CA LEU A 78 26.14 -9.63 -6.70
C LEU A 78 26.95 -8.49 -6.05
N GLU A 79 27.89 -8.84 -5.16
CA GLU A 79 28.78 -7.88 -4.53
C GLU A 79 29.75 -7.22 -5.54
N TRP A 80 30.22 -7.96 -6.54
CA TRP A 80 31.03 -7.40 -7.62
C TRP A 80 30.21 -6.41 -8.47
N CYS A 81 28.97 -6.75 -8.82
CA CYS A 81 28.04 -5.87 -9.51
C CYS A 81 27.72 -4.61 -8.70
N ARG A 82 27.53 -4.74 -7.38
CA ARG A 82 27.34 -3.59 -6.46
C ARG A 82 28.48 -2.59 -6.58
N ARG A 83 29.73 -3.07 -6.42
CA ARG A 83 30.94 -2.23 -6.49
C ARG A 83 31.10 -1.58 -7.85
N SER A 84 30.78 -2.31 -8.93
CA SER A 84 30.81 -1.74 -10.28
C SER A 84 29.72 -0.69 -10.52
N SER A 85 28.55 -0.82 -9.90
CA SER A 85 27.49 0.19 -9.97
C SER A 85 27.87 1.46 -9.19
N GLU A 86 28.44 1.28 -7.99
CA GLU A 86 28.94 2.38 -7.15
C GLU A 86 30.06 3.17 -7.83
N GLN A 87 31.01 2.48 -8.48
CA GLN A 87 32.07 3.14 -9.25
C GLN A 87 31.54 3.96 -10.43
N ARG A 88 30.37 3.59 -10.98
CA ARG A 88 29.70 4.31 -12.07
C ARG A 88 28.72 5.36 -11.56
N ASN A 89 28.63 5.60 -10.25
CA ASN A 89 27.61 6.45 -9.63
C ASN A 89 26.18 6.10 -10.09
N PHE A 90 25.89 4.81 -10.27
CA PHE A 90 24.58 4.31 -10.72
C PHE A 90 24.11 4.87 -12.07
N MET A 91 25.02 5.28 -12.97
CA MET A 91 24.64 5.63 -14.34
C MET A 91 24.03 4.42 -15.07
N PRO A 92 22.94 4.59 -15.86
CA PRO A 92 22.28 3.48 -16.53
C PRO A 92 23.19 2.73 -17.49
N SER A 93 23.16 1.40 -17.44
CA SER A 93 23.80 0.52 -18.41
C SER A 93 22.92 -0.64 -18.83
N ASN A 94 23.28 -1.26 -19.95
CA ASN A 94 22.65 -2.50 -20.41
C ASN A 94 22.78 -3.65 -19.38
N THR A 95 23.75 -3.59 -18.48
CA THR A 95 23.95 -4.56 -17.40
C THR A 95 22.87 -4.43 -16.32
N ASP A 96 22.40 -3.22 -16.04
CA ASP A 96 21.46 -2.94 -14.95
C ASP A 96 20.10 -3.61 -15.19
N LYS A 97 19.63 -3.66 -16.45
CA LYS A 97 18.40 -4.39 -16.78
C LYS A 97 18.48 -5.87 -16.42
N HIS A 98 19.56 -6.54 -16.80
CA HIS A 98 19.78 -7.95 -16.48
C HIS A 98 20.01 -8.16 -14.97
N PHE A 99 20.74 -7.25 -14.34
CA PHE A 99 21.01 -7.32 -12.91
C PHE A 99 19.73 -7.24 -12.08
N VAL A 100 18.86 -6.26 -12.36
CA VAL A 100 17.58 -6.11 -11.65
C VAL A 100 16.62 -7.25 -11.98
N LEU A 101 16.62 -7.79 -13.20
CA LEU A 101 15.86 -8.99 -13.55
C LEU A 101 16.29 -10.20 -12.70
N LEU A 102 17.59 -10.44 -12.56
CA LEU A 102 18.12 -11.50 -11.71
C LEU A 102 17.71 -11.30 -10.24
N LEU A 103 17.82 -10.07 -9.71
CA LEU A 103 17.38 -9.76 -8.35
C LEU A 103 15.86 -10.02 -8.17
N ASN A 104 15.04 -9.65 -9.16
CA ASN A 104 13.59 -9.92 -9.15
C ASN A 104 13.28 -11.43 -9.15
N GLN A 105 14.00 -12.23 -9.94
CA GLN A 105 13.86 -13.69 -9.95
C GLN A 105 14.28 -14.30 -8.60
N ILE A 106 15.37 -13.81 -8.01
CA ILE A 106 15.79 -14.22 -6.66
C ILE A 106 14.70 -13.87 -5.64
N CYS A 107 14.17 -12.64 -5.64
CA CYS A 107 13.07 -12.24 -4.76
C CYS A 107 11.83 -13.11 -4.93
N THR A 108 11.51 -13.54 -6.16
CA THR A 108 10.42 -14.47 -6.44
C THR A 108 10.67 -15.81 -5.74
N LYS A 109 11.88 -16.37 -5.85
CA LYS A 109 12.25 -17.62 -5.17
C LYS A 109 12.27 -17.48 -3.65
N LEU A 110 12.70 -16.33 -3.13
CA LEU A 110 12.65 -16.01 -1.70
C LEU A 110 11.22 -15.89 -1.17
N ALA A 111 10.28 -15.45 -2.00
CA ALA A 111 8.86 -15.39 -1.65
C ALA A 111 8.18 -16.76 -1.69
N GLU A 112 8.63 -17.66 -2.57
CA GLU A 112 8.19 -19.06 -2.64
C GLU A 112 8.72 -19.88 -1.45
N ASP A 113 10.01 -19.78 -1.15
CA ASP A 113 10.69 -20.52 -0.08
C ASP A 113 11.40 -19.58 0.90
N ALA A 114 10.77 -19.41 2.07
CA ALA A 114 11.27 -18.55 3.13
C ALA A 114 12.59 -19.06 3.75
N THR A 115 12.95 -20.35 3.61
CA THR A 115 14.21 -20.87 4.18
C THR A 115 15.44 -20.26 3.49
N LEU A 116 15.29 -19.88 2.21
CA LEU A 116 16.35 -19.25 1.44
C LEU A 116 16.74 -17.88 1.99
N LEU A 117 15.85 -17.18 2.69
CA LEU A 117 16.12 -15.85 3.26
C LEU A 117 17.31 -15.90 4.21
N HIS A 118 17.47 -16.96 5.00
CA HIS A 118 18.60 -17.11 5.93
C HIS A 118 19.97 -17.01 5.24
N PHE A 119 20.08 -17.43 3.97
CA PHE A 119 21.33 -17.37 3.23
C PHE A 119 21.69 -15.94 2.77
N PHE A 120 20.68 -15.08 2.56
CA PHE A 120 20.87 -13.72 2.07
C PHE A 120 20.88 -12.65 3.18
N PHE A 121 20.51 -13.02 4.41
CA PHE A 121 20.45 -12.12 5.57
C PHE A 121 21.76 -12.00 6.38
N ASN A 122 22.72 -12.93 6.18
CA ASN A 122 23.93 -13.03 7.00
C ASN A 122 25.24 -13.12 6.17
N PHE A 123 25.26 -12.53 4.97
CA PHE A 123 26.47 -12.59 4.14
C PHE A 123 27.45 -11.46 4.51
N GLY A 124 28.44 -11.80 5.34
CA GLY A 124 29.48 -10.88 5.84
C GLY A 124 29.50 -10.84 7.36
N SER A 125 30.52 -11.43 7.97
CA SER A 125 30.77 -11.42 9.41
C SER A 125 31.01 -9.99 9.93
N ASP A 126 30.16 -9.49 10.84
CA ASP A 126 30.50 -9.30 12.28
C ASP A 126 29.68 -8.26 13.05
N CYS A 127 28.79 -7.43 12.48
CA CYS A 127 27.97 -6.54 13.33
C CYS A 127 26.59 -6.10 12.81
N ASP A 128 26.32 -6.13 11.50
CA ASP A 128 25.02 -5.68 10.99
C ASP A 128 24.36 -6.79 10.15
N GLU A 129 23.15 -7.18 10.54
CA GLU A 129 22.25 -7.96 9.67
C GLU A 129 22.12 -7.17 8.36
N GLN A 130 22.58 -7.73 7.23
CA GLN A 130 22.48 -7.08 5.93
C GLN A 130 21.72 -7.99 5.00
N PHE A 131 20.53 -7.55 4.60
CA PHE A 131 19.79 -8.23 3.54
C PHE A 131 20.27 -7.76 2.18
N LEU A 132 21.28 -8.44 1.64
CA LEU A 132 22.03 -8.03 0.44
C LEU A 132 21.10 -7.69 -0.73
N VAL A 133 20.19 -8.61 -1.11
CA VAL A 133 19.29 -8.44 -2.27
C VAL A 133 18.40 -7.21 -2.11
N PHE A 134 17.86 -6.98 -0.92
CA PHE A 134 17.01 -5.83 -0.64
C PHE A 134 17.78 -4.51 -0.72
N SER A 135 18.97 -4.46 -0.12
CA SER A 135 19.85 -3.28 -0.18
C SER A 135 20.31 -2.95 -1.61
N LEU A 136 20.52 -3.97 -2.45
CA LEU A 136 20.89 -3.79 -3.86
C LEU A 136 19.76 -3.24 -4.73
N LEU A 137 18.50 -3.44 -4.34
CA LEU A 137 17.33 -2.96 -5.08
C LEU A 137 17.00 -1.49 -4.78
N ILE A 138 17.35 -0.99 -3.59
CA ILE A 138 17.03 0.38 -3.15
C ILE A 138 17.52 1.46 -4.13
N PRO A 139 18.78 1.43 -4.63
CA PRO A 139 19.26 2.45 -5.57
C PRO A 139 18.47 2.53 -6.88
N TYR A 140 17.87 1.44 -7.33
CA TYR A 140 17.12 1.36 -8.59
C TYR A 140 15.63 1.71 -8.43
N LEU A 141 15.18 2.07 -7.22
CA LEU A 141 13.76 2.26 -6.91
C LEU A 141 13.07 3.34 -7.76
N TYR A 142 13.79 4.44 -7.99
CA TYR A 142 13.32 5.62 -8.71
C TYR A 142 13.84 5.72 -10.14
N ASP A 143 14.47 4.66 -10.66
CA ASP A 143 14.86 4.62 -12.07
C ASP A 143 13.62 4.63 -12.97
N SER A 144 13.72 5.36 -14.08
CA SER A 144 12.65 5.43 -15.08
C SER A 144 12.59 4.15 -15.93
N GLY A 145 11.39 3.75 -16.35
CA GLY A 145 11.16 2.63 -17.28
C GLY A 145 11.15 1.25 -16.63
N ASP A 146 11.45 0.21 -17.43
CA ASP A 146 11.34 -1.19 -17.03
C ASP A 146 12.18 -1.54 -15.79
N VAL A 147 13.38 -0.96 -15.67
CA VAL A 147 14.35 -1.31 -14.62
C VAL A 147 13.81 -0.92 -13.25
N GLY A 148 13.37 0.33 -13.08
CA GLY A 148 12.76 0.76 -11.82
C GLY A 148 11.46 0.05 -11.53
N GLN A 149 10.66 -0.29 -12.56
CA GLN A 149 9.44 -1.07 -12.36
C GLN A 149 9.74 -2.47 -11.80
N LEU A 150 10.72 -3.17 -12.39
CA LEU A 150 11.15 -4.48 -11.92
C LEU A 150 11.75 -4.42 -10.50
N ALA A 151 12.46 -3.35 -10.17
CA ALA A 151 12.98 -3.12 -8.82
C ALA A 151 11.84 -2.93 -7.81
N ARG A 152 10.84 -2.10 -8.15
CA ARG A 152 9.62 -1.91 -7.34
C ARG A 152 8.88 -3.22 -7.13
N ASP A 153 8.66 -4.00 -8.18
CA ASP A 153 7.99 -5.30 -8.10
C ASP A 153 8.77 -6.27 -7.21
N ALA A 154 10.10 -6.32 -7.34
CA ALA A 154 10.96 -7.15 -6.51
C ALA A 154 10.90 -6.76 -5.03
N LEU A 155 10.88 -5.46 -4.72
CA LEU A 155 10.74 -4.95 -3.37
C LEU A 155 9.36 -5.29 -2.79
N LEU A 156 8.28 -5.16 -3.56
CA LEU A 156 6.93 -5.54 -3.14
C LEU A 156 6.82 -7.03 -2.81
N LEU A 157 7.50 -7.91 -3.56
CA LEU A 157 7.57 -9.34 -3.23
C LEU A 157 8.20 -9.56 -1.85
N ILE A 158 9.34 -8.94 -1.56
CA ILE A 158 9.99 -9.06 -0.26
C ILE A 158 9.13 -8.46 0.87
N LEU A 159 8.50 -7.32 0.63
CA LEU A 159 7.59 -6.70 1.58
C LEU A 159 6.39 -7.60 1.88
N SER A 160 5.88 -8.33 0.88
CA SER A 160 4.82 -9.32 1.09
C SER A 160 5.25 -10.47 2.01
N VAL A 161 6.52 -10.89 1.94
CA VAL A 161 7.11 -11.90 2.83
C VAL A 161 7.22 -11.37 4.27
N SER A 162 7.50 -10.07 4.44
CA SER A 162 7.58 -9.45 5.77
C SER A 162 6.29 -9.60 6.59
N ARG A 163 5.12 -9.74 5.94
CA ARG A 163 3.84 -10.00 6.64
C ARG A 163 3.85 -11.31 7.40
N ARG A 164 4.59 -12.31 6.92
CA ARG A 164 4.69 -13.64 7.55
C ARG A 164 5.86 -13.71 8.53
N LEU A 165 6.92 -12.96 8.28
CA LEU A 165 8.17 -13.02 9.04
C LEU A 165 8.47 -11.68 9.74
N LYS A 166 8.13 -11.60 11.03
CA LYS A 166 8.30 -10.40 11.85
C LYS A 166 9.74 -9.88 11.90
N HIS A 167 10.74 -10.76 11.88
CA HIS A 167 12.16 -10.35 11.90
C HIS A 167 12.54 -9.54 10.66
N ILE A 168 12.01 -9.91 9.48
CA ILE A 168 12.21 -9.17 8.23
C ILE A 168 11.53 -7.81 8.29
N ALA A 169 10.30 -7.77 8.81
CA ALA A 169 9.60 -6.51 9.02
C ALA A 169 10.38 -5.56 9.94
N ALA A 170 10.93 -6.07 11.04
CA ALA A 170 11.76 -5.29 11.96
C ALA A 170 13.05 -4.79 11.29
N PHE A 171 13.73 -5.65 10.52
CA PHE A 171 14.91 -5.27 9.74
C PHE A 171 14.60 -4.14 8.75
N ILE A 172 13.55 -4.29 7.92
CA ILE A 172 13.16 -3.29 6.92
C ILE A 172 12.79 -1.96 7.59
N ALA A 173 12.05 -2.01 8.69
CA ALA A 173 11.55 -0.82 9.37
C ALA A 173 12.63 -0.05 10.15
N ILE A 174 13.59 -0.73 10.78
CA ILE A 174 14.56 -0.10 11.70
C ILE A 174 15.96 -0.02 11.09
N LYS A 175 16.46 -1.12 10.53
CA LYS A 175 17.86 -1.27 10.13
C LYS A 175 18.10 -0.86 8.67
N SER A 176 17.07 -0.94 7.83
CA SER A 176 17.18 -0.57 6.42
C SER A 176 16.84 0.90 6.18
N ASN A 177 17.51 1.51 5.20
CA ASN A 177 17.20 2.88 4.74
C ASN A 177 15.96 2.95 3.83
N PHE A 178 15.15 1.89 3.74
CA PHE A 178 14.02 1.84 2.82
C PHE A 178 12.94 2.88 3.12
N CYS A 179 12.41 2.93 4.35
CA CYS A 179 11.31 3.85 4.68
C CYS A 179 11.70 5.33 4.49
N PRO A 180 12.91 5.78 4.93
CA PRO A 180 13.39 7.11 4.60
C PRO A 180 13.51 7.37 3.10
N VAL A 181 14.06 6.41 2.32
CA VAL A 181 14.23 6.56 0.87
C VAL A 181 12.89 6.68 0.13
N VAL A 182 11.86 5.93 0.56
CA VAL A 182 10.51 6.03 -0.02
C VAL A 182 9.92 7.43 0.21
N ALA A 183 10.09 7.98 1.41
CA ALA A 183 9.59 9.32 1.72
C ALA A 183 10.39 10.41 0.98
N THR A 184 11.72 10.34 0.99
CA THR A 184 12.57 11.34 0.36
C THR A 184 12.46 11.34 -1.16
N GLY A 185 12.31 10.17 -1.78
CA GLY A 185 12.11 10.08 -3.22
C GLY A 185 10.72 10.56 -3.64
N LEU A 186 9.66 10.30 -2.85
CA LEU A 186 8.35 10.91 -3.09
C LEU A 186 8.41 12.45 -3.03
N SER A 187 9.10 13.00 -2.01
CA SER A 187 9.39 14.43 -1.90
C SER A 187 10.21 14.98 -3.07
N GLY A 188 11.20 14.20 -3.55
CA GLY A 188 12.03 14.53 -4.70
C GLY A 188 11.19 14.63 -5.97
N CYS A 189 10.37 13.63 -6.26
CA CYS A 189 9.46 13.63 -7.41
C CYS A 189 8.47 14.80 -7.35
N PHE A 190 7.90 15.10 -6.18
CA PHE A 190 7.00 16.26 -6.02
C PHE A 190 7.72 17.59 -6.28
N SER A 191 8.97 17.73 -5.80
CA SER A 191 9.74 18.97 -5.97
C SER A 191 10.15 19.23 -7.42
N GLN A 192 10.18 18.19 -8.26
CA GLN A 192 10.43 18.28 -9.70
C GLN A 192 9.18 18.69 -10.50
N LEU A 193 7.99 18.68 -9.88
CA LEU A 193 6.76 19.10 -10.53
C LEU A 193 6.78 20.60 -10.83
N SER A 194 6.08 20.98 -11.91
CA SER A 194 5.95 22.38 -12.29
C SER A 194 5.12 23.14 -11.25
N ARG A 195 5.55 24.34 -10.88
CA ARG A 195 4.77 25.23 -10.01
C ARG A 195 3.64 25.96 -10.75
N SER A 196 3.54 25.81 -12.07
CA SER A 196 2.56 26.50 -12.92
C SER A 196 1.93 25.55 -13.93
N ILE A 197 1.32 24.47 -13.45
CA ILE A 197 0.72 23.44 -14.31
C ILE A 197 -0.37 24.00 -15.23
N GLY A 198 -1.08 25.04 -14.79
CA GLY A 198 -2.11 25.72 -15.58
C GLY A 198 -1.59 26.35 -16.88
N SER A 199 -0.32 26.77 -16.89
CA SER A 199 0.35 27.29 -18.10
C SER A 199 0.99 26.18 -18.94
N MET A 200 1.39 25.07 -18.31
CA MET A 200 2.06 23.95 -18.96
C MET A 200 1.10 23.09 -19.80
N LEU A 201 -0.12 22.89 -19.31
CA LEU A 201 -1.14 22.03 -19.92
C LEU A 201 -2.01 22.76 -20.98
N TYR A 202 -1.69 24.00 -21.37
CA TYR A 202 -2.51 24.86 -22.26
C TYR A 202 -3.99 24.83 -21.92
N VAL A 203 -4.25 25.10 -20.66
CA VAL A 203 -5.47 24.63 -20.05
C VAL A 203 -6.67 25.50 -20.40
N SER A 204 -7.76 24.86 -20.85
CA SER A 204 -9.05 25.51 -21.07
C SER A 204 -9.64 26.09 -19.77
N ASP A 205 -10.56 27.05 -19.90
CA ASP A 205 -11.21 27.72 -18.76
C ASP A 205 -11.98 26.76 -17.82
N ASP A 206 -12.29 25.54 -18.25
CA ASP A 206 -13.07 24.54 -17.51
C ASP A 206 -12.23 23.52 -16.73
N TRP A 207 -10.91 23.59 -16.78
CA TRP A 207 -10.06 22.61 -16.11
C TRP A 207 -9.99 22.84 -14.61
N HIS A 208 -10.18 21.74 -13.88
CA HIS A 208 -10.29 21.75 -12.43
C HIS A 208 -9.53 20.59 -11.78
N LYS A 209 -8.97 19.65 -12.55
CA LYS A 209 -8.23 18.49 -12.05
C LYS A 209 -7.31 17.87 -13.10
N ILE A 210 -6.29 17.15 -12.63
CA ILE A 210 -5.36 16.36 -13.45
C ILE A 210 -6.04 15.03 -13.79
N ASN A 211 -6.15 14.71 -15.07
CA ASN A 211 -6.69 13.43 -15.53
C ASN A 211 -5.58 12.41 -15.81
N ALA A 212 -5.95 11.14 -16.02
CA ALA A 212 -4.99 10.09 -16.36
C ALA A 212 -4.21 10.40 -17.65
N GLU A 213 -4.86 11.01 -18.64
CA GLU A 213 -4.22 11.43 -19.90
C GLU A 213 -3.10 12.46 -19.66
N ASP A 214 -3.33 13.41 -18.74
CA ASP A 214 -2.34 14.41 -18.37
C ASP A 214 -1.12 13.74 -17.70
N VAL A 215 -1.32 12.71 -16.89
CA VAL A 215 -0.22 11.97 -16.24
C VAL A 215 0.68 11.29 -17.27
N GLU A 216 0.11 10.69 -18.32
CA GLU A 216 0.87 10.00 -19.37
C GLU A 216 1.64 10.98 -20.27
N CYS A 217 1.17 12.22 -20.43
CA CYS A 217 1.80 13.22 -21.30
C CYS A 217 3.07 13.84 -20.70
N TYR A 218 3.21 13.87 -19.37
CA TYR A 218 4.29 14.58 -18.69
C TYR A 218 5.16 13.64 -17.84
N PRO A 219 6.43 13.42 -18.21
CA PRO A 219 7.31 12.47 -17.51
C PRO A 219 7.46 12.71 -16.01
N SER A 220 7.64 13.96 -15.56
CA SER A 220 7.78 14.27 -14.12
C SER A 220 6.50 13.98 -13.33
N LEU A 221 5.33 14.12 -13.96
CA LEU A 221 4.05 13.78 -13.36
C LEU A 221 3.86 12.26 -13.31
N LEU A 222 4.27 11.54 -14.35
CA LEU A 222 4.29 10.08 -14.38
C LEU A 222 5.21 9.50 -13.30
N ASP A 223 6.39 10.07 -13.10
CA ASP A 223 7.36 9.64 -12.07
C ASP A 223 6.78 9.85 -10.66
N PHE A 224 6.16 11.00 -10.42
CA PHE A 224 5.46 11.28 -9.15
C PHE A 224 4.28 10.33 -8.93
N HIS A 225 3.42 10.15 -9.93
CA HIS A 225 2.26 9.27 -9.84
C HIS A 225 2.69 7.80 -9.60
N SER A 226 3.73 7.33 -10.30
CA SER A 226 4.30 5.99 -10.12
C SER A 226 4.86 5.80 -8.71
N SER A 227 5.54 6.82 -8.17
CA SER A 227 6.07 6.82 -6.80
C SER A 227 4.97 6.76 -5.75
N LEU A 228 3.87 7.47 -5.98
CA LEU A 228 2.70 7.45 -5.11
C LEU A 228 1.99 6.08 -5.15
N LEU A 229 1.80 5.51 -6.34
CA LEU A 229 1.23 4.17 -6.50
C LEU A 229 2.12 3.10 -5.85
N PHE A 230 3.44 3.25 -5.92
CA PHE A 230 4.37 2.37 -5.21
C PHE A 230 4.18 2.48 -3.69
N CYS A 231 4.10 3.70 -3.13
CA CYS A 231 3.82 3.90 -1.71
C CYS A 231 2.48 3.24 -1.29
N ASN A 232 1.44 3.38 -2.12
CA ASN A 232 0.16 2.71 -1.92
C ASN A 232 0.29 1.18 -1.90
N ALA A 233 1.02 0.60 -2.86
CA ALA A 233 1.28 -0.83 -2.92
C ALA A 233 2.09 -1.33 -1.71
N VAL A 234 3.10 -0.57 -1.25
CA VAL A 234 3.90 -0.90 -0.06
C VAL A 234 3.00 -1.01 1.16
N VAL A 235 2.12 -0.03 1.36
CA VAL A 235 1.19 -0.01 2.50
C VAL A 235 0.23 -1.21 2.48
N GLN A 236 -0.21 -1.63 1.30
CA GLN A 236 -1.10 -2.75 1.12
C GLN A 236 -0.44 -4.12 1.39
N VAL A 237 0.82 -4.30 0.98
CA VAL A 237 1.49 -5.61 1.00
C VAL A 237 2.44 -5.81 2.18
N ALA A 238 2.88 -4.76 2.87
CA ALA A 238 3.87 -4.88 3.94
C ALA A 238 3.27 -5.24 5.30
N HIS A 239 4.13 -5.63 6.25
CA HIS A 239 3.76 -5.80 7.65
C HIS A 239 3.43 -4.45 8.31
N SER A 240 2.48 -4.44 9.26
CA SER A 240 2.00 -3.22 9.95
C SER A 240 3.10 -2.34 10.53
N TYR A 241 4.20 -2.96 11.00
CA TYR A 241 5.36 -2.24 11.51
C TYR A 241 6.09 -1.41 10.42
N VAL A 242 6.29 -1.99 9.23
CA VAL A 242 6.86 -1.27 8.08
C VAL A 242 5.90 -0.18 7.62
N VAL A 243 4.59 -0.50 7.55
CA VAL A 243 3.55 0.49 7.22
C VAL A 243 3.60 1.68 8.16
N SER A 244 3.63 1.45 9.48
CA SER A 244 3.70 2.53 10.46
C SER A 244 4.92 3.42 10.24
N GLN A 245 6.10 2.84 9.99
CA GLN A 245 7.31 3.63 9.73
C GLN A 245 7.22 4.41 8.42
N VAL A 246 6.76 3.78 7.33
CA VAL A 246 6.56 4.47 6.04
C VAL A 246 5.59 5.64 6.19
N ILE A 247 4.46 5.45 6.87
CA ILE A 247 3.48 6.51 7.11
C ILE A 247 4.10 7.65 7.92
N THR A 248 4.86 7.36 8.98
CA THR A 248 5.54 8.38 9.79
C THR A 248 6.55 9.18 8.96
N TYR A 249 7.41 8.50 8.18
CA TYR A 249 8.39 9.18 7.32
C TYR A 249 7.73 9.99 6.19
N VAL A 250 6.66 9.49 5.58
CA VAL A 250 5.93 10.23 4.54
C VAL A 250 5.22 11.44 5.16
N TYR A 251 4.63 11.31 6.35
CA TYR A 251 3.99 12.45 7.01
C TYR A 251 5.00 13.56 7.36
N HIS A 252 6.08 13.20 8.06
CA HIS A 252 7.07 14.18 8.53
C HIS A 252 8.10 14.60 7.48
N GLY A 253 8.34 13.79 6.45
CA GLY A 253 9.35 14.02 5.42
C GLY A 253 8.78 14.50 4.08
N PHE A 254 7.49 14.29 3.81
CA PHE A 254 6.83 14.73 2.58
C PHE A 254 5.65 15.66 2.85
N LEU A 255 4.63 15.22 3.60
CA LEU A 255 3.42 16.02 3.75
C LEU A 255 3.66 17.34 4.50
N LEU A 256 4.27 17.29 5.68
CA LEU A 256 4.53 18.49 6.48
C LEU A 256 5.56 19.46 5.86
N PRO A 257 6.73 19.02 5.36
CA PRO A 257 7.74 19.96 4.88
C PRO A 257 7.56 20.39 3.42
N VAL A 258 6.85 19.62 2.59
CA VAL A 258 6.74 19.88 1.14
C VAL A 258 5.31 20.24 0.74
N VAL A 259 4.35 19.38 1.08
CA VAL A 259 2.96 19.56 0.64
C VAL A 259 2.24 20.67 1.40
N LEU A 260 2.39 20.74 2.72
CA LEU A 260 1.74 21.75 3.53
C LEU A 260 2.16 23.18 3.16
N PRO A 261 3.46 23.51 3.01
CA PRO A 261 3.86 24.86 2.60
C PRO A 261 3.40 25.17 1.18
N SER A 262 3.49 24.22 0.23
CA SER A 262 3.02 24.43 -1.15
C SER A 262 1.51 24.64 -1.26
N LEU A 263 0.73 24.04 -0.36
CA LEU A 263 -0.70 24.28 -0.26
C LEU A 263 -1.04 25.64 0.32
N LEU A 264 -0.18 26.28 1.11
CA LEU A 264 -0.50 27.50 1.86
C LEU A 264 0.21 28.76 1.34
N GLN A 265 1.46 28.61 0.92
CA GLN A 265 2.36 29.69 0.54
C GLN A 265 2.60 29.63 -0.97
N GLY A 266 2.31 30.72 -1.67
CA GLY A 266 2.60 30.83 -3.10
C GLY A 266 1.72 31.83 -3.83
N GLY A 267 2.08 32.10 -5.08
CA GLY A 267 1.23 32.84 -6.02
C GLY A 267 -0.03 32.04 -6.38
N GLN A 268 -1.02 32.69 -7.00
CA GLN A 268 -2.27 32.04 -7.42
C GLN A 268 -2.02 30.77 -8.26
N ASP A 269 -1.10 30.82 -9.22
CA ASP A 269 -0.79 29.67 -10.09
C ASP A 269 -0.10 28.51 -9.35
N GLU A 270 0.72 28.82 -8.34
CA GLU A 270 1.38 27.82 -7.50
C GLU A 270 0.37 27.13 -6.58
N LEU A 271 -0.58 27.88 -6.04
CA LEU A 271 -1.68 27.35 -5.23
C LEU A 271 -2.63 26.48 -6.08
N ILE A 272 -2.91 26.87 -7.32
CA ILE A 272 -3.68 26.06 -8.28
C ILE A 272 -2.98 24.72 -8.52
N SER A 273 -1.68 24.76 -8.83
CA SER A 273 -0.88 23.57 -9.12
C SER A 273 -0.80 22.64 -7.90
N SER A 274 -0.50 23.20 -6.73
CA SER A 274 -0.38 22.43 -5.47
C SER A 274 -1.70 21.80 -5.05
N THR A 275 -2.82 22.51 -5.22
CA THR A 275 -4.16 21.96 -4.94
C THR A 275 -4.50 20.83 -5.90
N ALA A 276 -4.12 20.95 -7.18
CA ALA A 276 -4.31 19.89 -8.18
C ALA A 276 -3.43 18.66 -7.90
N TYR A 277 -2.17 18.83 -7.48
CA TYR A 277 -1.30 17.72 -7.09
C TYR A 277 -1.78 17.01 -5.83
N TYR A 278 -2.28 17.77 -4.85
CA TYR A 278 -2.88 17.19 -3.66
C TYR A 278 -4.18 16.44 -3.98
N HIS A 279 -4.99 16.97 -4.89
CA HIS A 279 -6.17 16.28 -5.41
C HIS A 279 -5.80 14.96 -6.10
N LEU A 280 -4.76 14.96 -6.96
CA LEU A 280 -4.22 13.73 -7.56
C LEU A 280 -3.79 12.72 -6.49
N CYS A 281 -3.19 13.17 -5.38
CA CYS A 281 -2.81 12.28 -4.29
C CYS A 281 -4.00 11.53 -3.70
N LEU A 282 -5.10 12.24 -3.44
CA LEU A 282 -6.33 11.66 -2.92
C LEU A 282 -7.03 10.71 -3.91
N GLU A 283 -7.03 11.04 -5.20
CA GLU A 283 -7.65 10.16 -6.21
C GLU A 283 -6.81 8.89 -6.48
N SER A 284 -5.48 8.96 -6.31
CA SER A 284 -4.57 7.86 -6.63
C SER A 284 -4.44 6.81 -5.52
N VAL A 285 -4.59 7.22 -4.26
CA VAL A 285 -4.39 6.36 -3.09
C VAL A 285 -5.68 5.62 -2.75
N THR A 286 -5.57 4.31 -2.51
CA THR A 286 -6.70 3.45 -2.14
C THR A 286 -6.62 2.95 -0.70
N GLU A 287 -5.42 2.87 -0.12
CA GLU A 287 -5.23 2.29 1.20
C GLU A 287 -5.71 3.24 2.32
N PRO A 288 -6.56 2.77 3.26
CA PRO A 288 -7.17 3.63 4.29
C PRO A 288 -6.16 4.40 5.16
N THR A 289 -5.04 3.79 5.52
CA THR A 289 -4.01 4.42 6.36
C THR A 289 -3.31 5.58 5.67
N LEU A 290 -3.08 5.50 4.36
CA LEU A 290 -2.56 6.60 3.56
C LEU A 290 -3.61 7.70 3.38
N ILE A 291 -4.87 7.34 3.12
CA ILE A 291 -5.97 8.32 3.01
C ILE A 291 -6.11 9.09 4.33
N GLN A 292 -6.14 8.38 5.47
CA GLN A 292 -6.19 8.99 6.80
C GLN A 292 -5.01 9.94 7.02
N MET A 293 -3.80 9.55 6.63
CA MET A 293 -2.61 10.39 6.75
C MET A 293 -2.69 11.66 5.89
N ILE A 294 -3.17 11.54 4.64
CA ILE A 294 -3.37 12.67 3.75
C ILE A 294 -4.44 13.62 4.31
N VAL A 295 -5.60 13.08 4.71
CA VAL A 295 -6.73 13.84 5.28
C VAL A 295 -6.36 14.50 6.62
N LYS A 296 -5.56 13.82 7.44
CA LYS A 296 -5.06 14.35 8.72
C LYS A 296 -4.36 15.70 8.52
N LEU A 297 -3.63 15.88 7.42
CA LEU A 297 -3.00 17.16 7.08
C LEU A 297 -4.02 18.30 7.01
N LEU A 298 -5.22 18.05 6.47
CA LEU A 298 -6.24 19.08 6.32
C LEU A 298 -6.96 19.41 7.63
N LEU A 299 -7.21 18.37 8.44
CA LEU A 299 -8.08 18.47 9.63
C LEU A 299 -7.33 18.85 10.90
N VAL A 300 -6.07 18.46 11.02
CA VAL A 300 -5.28 18.59 12.26
C VAL A 300 -4.29 19.75 12.18
N GLU A 301 -3.58 19.88 11.06
CA GLU A 301 -2.54 20.90 10.95
C GLU A 301 -3.15 22.31 10.90
N ARG A 302 -2.48 23.24 11.60
CA ARG A 302 -2.95 24.60 11.77
C ARG A 302 -2.02 25.60 11.10
N CYS A 303 -2.63 26.58 10.46
CA CYS A 303 -1.97 27.68 9.79
C CYS A 303 -1.80 28.88 10.73
N GLU A 304 -1.12 29.91 10.24
CA GLU A 304 -1.05 31.22 10.89
C GLU A 304 -2.47 31.74 11.18
N GLY A 305 -2.71 32.14 12.44
CA GLY A 305 -4.05 32.51 12.91
C GLY A 305 -4.91 31.35 13.45
N ASN A 306 -4.32 30.17 13.69
CA ASN A 306 -4.97 29.01 14.32
C ASN A 306 -6.15 28.43 13.51
N LYS A 307 -6.20 28.72 12.20
CA LYS A 307 -7.14 28.12 11.24
C LYS A 307 -6.64 26.76 10.78
N LYS A 308 -7.54 25.82 10.50
CA LYS A 308 -7.15 24.55 9.87
C LYS A 308 -6.77 24.79 8.41
N VAL A 309 -5.95 23.91 7.84
CA VAL A 309 -5.65 23.94 6.39
C VAL A 309 -6.94 23.85 5.57
N LEU A 310 -7.89 23.02 6.02
CA LEU A 310 -9.20 22.90 5.36
C LEU A 310 -9.95 24.24 5.30
N ASP A 311 -9.95 25.02 6.39
CA ASP A 311 -10.61 26.34 6.43
C ASP A 311 -10.01 27.29 5.39
N VAL A 312 -8.69 27.28 5.22
CA VAL A 312 -7.98 28.08 4.21
C VAL A 312 -8.40 27.67 2.79
N ILE A 313 -8.57 26.37 2.53
CA ILE A 313 -9.03 25.87 1.22
C ILE A 313 -10.49 26.29 0.97
N VAL A 314 -11.35 26.27 1.99
CA VAL A 314 -12.74 26.73 1.87
C VAL A 314 -12.81 28.24 1.61
N GLU A 315 -11.96 29.05 2.25
CA GLU A 315 -11.87 30.49 2.00
C GLU A 315 -11.47 30.81 0.55
N ARG A 316 -10.70 29.94 -0.13
CA ARG A 316 -10.35 30.14 -1.55
C ARG A 316 -11.54 30.10 -2.49
N ILE A 317 -12.65 29.50 -2.09
CA ILE A 317 -13.85 29.41 -2.92
C ILE A 317 -14.40 30.82 -3.22
N SER A 318 -14.26 31.77 -2.29
CA SER A 318 -14.78 33.13 -2.47
C SER A 318 -14.02 33.95 -3.51
N ALA A 319 -12.85 33.49 -3.97
CA ALA A 319 -12.05 34.22 -4.96
C ALA A 319 -12.68 34.22 -6.37
N GLY A 320 -13.60 33.29 -6.66
CA GLY A 320 -14.33 33.27 -7.95
C GLY A 320 -13.46 33.07 -9.20
N ASN A 321 -12.21 32.63 -9.02
CA ASN A 321 -11.23 32.43 -10.09
C ASN A 321 -10.91 30.93 -10.26
N ARG A 322 -9.94 30.58 -11.09
CA ARG A 322 -9.56 29.18 -11.32
C ARG A 322 -9.13 28.42 -10.05
N LEU A 323 -8.57 29.12 -9.06
CA LEU A 323 -8.24 28.53 -7.76
C LEU A 323 -9.51 28.05 -7.02
N SER A 324 -10.63 28.78 -7.14
CA SER A 324 -11.90 28.33 -6.56
C SER A 324 -12.43 27.07 -7.25
N GLN A 325 -12.32 26.96 -8.57
CA GLN A 325 -12.74 25.76 -9.32
C GLN A 325 -11.96 24.51 -8.89
N VAL A 326 -10.63 24.59 -8.82
CA VAL A 326 -9.78 23.46 -8.39
C VAL A 326 -10.03 23.12 -6.92
N SER A 327 -10.21 24.13 -6.06
CA SER A 327 -10.55 23.92 -4.65
C SER A 327 -11.92 23.24 -4.48
N LEU A 328 -12.94 23.63 -5.26
CA LEU A 328 -14.25 22.98 -5.28
C LEU A 328 -14.17 21.54 -5.76
N SER A 329 -13.34 21.26 -6.77
CA SER A 329 -13.11 19.88 -7.22
C SER A 329 -12.49 19.03 -6.11
N LEU A 330 -11.49 19.56 -5.40
CA LEU A 330 -10.88 18.87 -4.26
C LEU A 330 -11.91 18.60 -3.14
N LEU A 331 -12.70 19.61 -2.78
CA LEU A 331 -13.74 19.49 -1.74
C LEU A 331 -14.81 18.47 -2.12
N LYS A 332 -15.21 18.42 -3.39
CA LYS A 332 -16.11 17.38 -3.90
C LYS A 332 -15.52 15.99 -3.68
N THR A 333 -14.26 15.78 -4.03
CA THR A 333 -13.57 14.50 -3.82
C THR A 333 -13.48 14.14 -2.33
N LEU A 334 -13.21 15.12 -1.46
CA LEU A 334 -13.19 14.93 0.00
C LEU A 334 -14.56 14.51 0.55
N VAL A 335 -15.65 15.11 0.07
CA VAL A 335 -17.03 14.71 0.43
C VAL A 335 -17.34 13.30 -0.11
N ASP A 336 -16.87 12.98 -1.32
CA ASP A 336 -17.05 11.67 -1.95
C ASP A 336 -16.26 10.55 -1.23
N LEU A 337 -15.27 10.87 -0.38
CA LEU A 337 -14.64 9.91 0.52
C LEU A 337 -15.61 9.40 1.60
N ARG A 338 -16.66 10.17 1.91
CA ARG A 338 -17.64 9.88 2.96
C ARG A 338 -17.00 9.62 4.34
N CYS A 339 -15.86 10.26 4.60
CA CYS A 339 -15.20 10.22 5.89
C CYS A 339 -16.00 11.08 6.89
N GLU A 340 -16.34 10.51 8.05
CA GLU A 340 -17.13 11.20 9.08
C GLU A 340 -16.50 12.51 9.52
N ASP A 341 -15.18 12.51 9.79
CA ASP A 341 -14.46 13.70 10.25
C ASP A 341 -14.52 14.85 9.23
N ILE A 342 -14.38 14.52 7.94
CA ILE A 342 -14.48 15.50 6.84
C ILE A 342 -15.92 16.02 6.72
N MET A 343 -16.90 15.10 6.73
CA MET A 343 -18.31 15.45 6.63
C MET A 343 -18.75 16.34 7.80
N PHE A 344 -18.24 16.07 9.00
CA PHE A 344 -18.48 16.89 10.15
C PHE A 344 -17.89 18.29 9.96
N ASP A 345 -16.60 18.41 9.62
CA ASP A 345 -15.92 19.70 9.54
C ASP A 345 -16.43 20.57 8.37
N LEU A 346 -16.77 19.96 7.22
CA LEU A 346 -17.27 20.68 6.03
C LEU A 346 -18.78 20.96 6.05
N VAL A 347 -19.59 20.04 6.58
CA VAL A 347 -21.05 20.07 6.41
C VAL A 347 -21.75 20.15 7.77
N PHE A 348 -21.61 19.12 8.61
CA PHE A 348 -22.48 18.99 9.78
C PHE A 348 -22.20 20.04 10.86
N LYS A 349 -20.96 20.50 11.05
CA LYS A 349 -20.61 21.56 12.00
C LYS A 349 -21.39 22.86 11.76
N TYR A 350 -21.73 23.17 10.52
CA TYR A 350 -22.52 24.35 10.16
C TYR A 350 -24.03 24.09 10.19
N LEU A 351 -24.45 22.83 10.01
CA LEU A 351 -25.86 22.43 10.01
C LEU A 351 -26.42 22.10 11.40
N ILE A 352 -25.64 21.46 12.27
CA ILE A 352 -26.06 21.01 13.60
C ILE A 352 -26.56 22.18 14.49
N PRO A 353 -25.90 23.36 14.50
CA PRO A 353 -26.38 24.48 15.30
C PRO A 353 -27.71 25.07 14.82
N CYS A 354 -28.19 24.70 13.63
CA CYS A 354 -29.44 25.19 13.05
C CYS A 354 -29.54 26.72 12.94
N THR A 355 -28.41 27.45 12.96
CA THR A 355 -28.36 28.92 12.97
C THR A 355 -28.81 29.57 11.66
N PHE A 356 -28.87 28.79 10.57
CA PHE A 356 -29.46 29.19 9.29
C PHE A 356 -31.00 29.24 9.33
N LEU A 357 -31.63 28.71 10.38
CA LEU A 357 -33.06 28.83 10.61
C LEU A 357 -33.33 30.17 11.29
N GLN A 358 -34.10 31.03 10.64
CA GLN A 358 -34.54 32.29 11.27
C GLN A 358 -35.38 31.97 12.52
N PRO A 359 -35.26 32.77 13.61
CA PRO A 359 -35.95 32.51 14.88
C PRO A 359 -37.48 32.43 14.78
N ASN A 360 -38.08 32.90 13.67
CA ASN A 360 -39.52 32.91 13.43
C ASN A 360 -40.02 31.83 12.47
N GLN A 361 -39.15 30.93 11.97
CA GLN A 361 -39.57 29.74 11.24
C GLN A 361 -39.52 28.54 12.19
N LEU A 362 -40.60 28.35 12.97
CA LEU A 362 -40.90 27.06 13.59
C LEU A 362 -41.10 26.04 12.46
N LEU A 363 -40.03 25.36 12.06
CA LEU A 363 -40.06 24.28 11.06
C LEU A 363 -40.94 23.10 11.49
N CYS A 364 -41.22 23.00 12.78
CA CYS A 364 -42.17 22.07 13.36
C CYS A 364 -42.65 22.58 14.72
N SER A 365 -43.86 22.19 15.14
CA SER A 365 -44.31 22.41 16.51
C SER A 365 -43.34 21.69 17.46
N GLN A 366 -43.19 22.19 18.69
CA GLN A 366 -42.29 21.60 19.69
C GLN A 366 -42.58 20.10 19.94
N GLN A 367 -43.83 19.69 19.72
CA GLN A 367 -44.26 18.30 19.75
C GLN A 367 -43.67 17.49 18.59
N THR A 368 -43.75 17.96 17.35
CA THR A 368 -43.24 17.21 16.19
C THR A 368 -41.72 17.04 16.24
N LEU A 369 -40.97 18.04 16.72
CA LEU A 369 -39.53 17.91 16.95
C LEU A 369 -39.22 16.87 18.04
N SER A 370 -40.00 16.84 19.13
CA SER A 370 -39.83 15.84 20.19
C SER A 370 -40.14 14.42 19.71
N THR A 371 -41.12 14.26 18.82
CA THR A 371 -41.44 12.96 18.19
C THR A 371 -40.30 12.52 17.28
N TYR A 372 -39.79 13.41 16.43
CA TYR A 372 -38.68 13.10 15.52
C TYR A 372 -37.39 12.74 16.26
N LEU A 373 -37.07 13.47 17.34
CA LEU A 373 -35.92 13.17 18.19
C LEU A 373 -36.07 11.83 18.93
N ASN A 374 -37.28 11.49 19.37
CA ASN A 374 -37.55 10.19 20.00
C ASN A 374 -37.45 9.05 18.98
N GLU A 375 -37.99 9.22 17.77
CA GLU A 375 -37.86 8.23 16.69
C GLU A 375 -36.40 8.05 16.25
N CYS A 376 -35.64 9.13 16.09
CA CYS A 376 -34.20 9.03 15.80
C CYS A 376 -33.43 8.35 16.93
N ARG A 377 -33.76 8.62 18.19
CA ARG A 377 -33.15 7.97 19.35
C ARG A 377 -33.45 6.48 19.37
N GLU A 378 -34.70 6.08 19.16
CA GLU A 378 -35.08 4.67 19.08
C GLU A 378 -34.39 3.97 17.91
N TYR A 379 -34.24 4.63 16.77
CA TYR A 379 -33.54 4.08 15.61
C TYR A 379 -32.04 3.87 15.85
N VAL A 380 -31.36 4.86 16.43
CA VAL A 380 -29.95 4.72 16.82
C VAL A 380 -29.78 3.59 17.83
N GLN A 381 -30.71 3.47 18.79
CA GLN A 381 -30.68 2.40 19.79
C GLN A 381 -30.93 1.02 19.16
N GLN A 382 -31.88 0.90 18.22
CA GLN A 382 -32.14 -0.34 17.49
C GLN A 382 -30.95 -0.74 16.62
N THR A 383 -30.30 0.24 15.98
CA THR A 383 -29.09 -0.01 15.18
C THR A 383 -27.92 -0.43 16.07
N ALA A 384 -27.73 0.22 17.22
CA ALA A 384 -26.72 -0.15 18.19
C ALA A 384 -26.95 -1.56 18.77
N ASN A 385 -28.20 -1.90 19.08
CA ASN A 385 -28.56 -3.22 19.60
C ASN A 385 -28.38 -4.30 18.52
N ALA A 386 -28.75 -4.04 17.25
CA ALA A 386 -28.52 -4.95 16.14
C ALA A 386 -27.01 -5.19 15.90
N CYS A 387 -26.19 -4.14 16.01
CA CYS A 387 -24.74 -4.24 15.98
C CYS A 387 -24.17 -4.98 17.21
N SER A 388 -24.89 -5.04 18.33
CA SER A 388 -24.44 -5.77 19.54
C SER A 388 -24.83 -7.25 19.54
N GLU A 389 -25.90 -7.63 18.84
CA GLU A 389 -26.42 -9.01 18.82
C GLU A 389 -25.83 -9.86 17.68
N GLU A 390 -25.46 -9.27 16.53
CA GLU A 390 -24.91 -10.01 15.38
C GLU A 390 -23.37 -9.95 15.26
N TRP A 391 -22.69 -9.07 15.99
CA TRP A 391 -21.27 -8.77 15.75
C TRP A 391 -20.34 -9.39 16.80
N ALA A 392 -19.74 -10.53 16.44
CA ALA A 392 -18.80 -11.26 17.29
C ALA A 392 -17.31 -11.02 16.95
N TRP A 393 -16.99 -10.13 15.99
CA TRP A 393 -15.62 -9.91 15.48
C TRP A 393 -15.30 -8.42 15.31
N ASN A 394 -14.01 -8.07 15.38
CA ASN A 394 -13.51 -6.70 15.20
C ASN A 394 -13.95 -6.12 13.84
N TYR A 395 -14.56 -4.92 13.88
CA TYR A 395 -15.12 -4.13 12.77
C TYR A 395 -14.35 -4.28 11.43
N ASP A 396 -15.04 -4.77 10.39
CA ASP A 396 -14.50 -5.13 9.07
C ASP A 396 -14.68 -4.04 7.99
N GLY A 397 -15.18 -2.86 8.37
CA GLY A 397 -15.33 -1.73 7.44
C GLY A 397 -16.57 -1.76 6.56
N HIS A 398 -17.48 -2.73 6.73
CA HIS A 398 -18.74 -2.77 6.00
C HIS A 398 -19.90 -2.21 6.84
N CYS A 399 -20.54 -1.13 6.37
CA CYS A 399 -21.77 -0.63 6.99
C CYS A 399 -22.95 -1.57 6.69
N PRO A 400 -23.75 -1.96 7.69
CA PRO A 400 -24.95 -2.76 7.47
C PRO A 400 -25.97 -2.00 6.60
N PRO A 401 -26.87 -2.73 5.91
CA PRO A 401 -27.88 -2.11 5.06
C PRO A 401 -28.84 -1.26 5.92
N ILE A 402 -28.96 0.02 5.57
CA ILE A 402 -29.85 0.99 6.24
C ILE A 402 -31.30 0.48 6.19
N PRO A 403 -31.97 0.19 7.33
CA PRO A 403 -33.40 -0.08 7.33
C PRO A 403 -34.15 1.18 6.91
N ARG A 404 -34.94 1.08 5.83
CA ARG A 404 -35.69 2.20 5.25
C ARG A 404 -36.80 2.66 6.20
N LEU A 405 -36.86 3.97 6.43
CA LEU A 405 -37.99 4.67 7.07
C LEU A 405 -39.31 4.39 6.31
N LYS A 406 -40.27 3.74 6.98
CA LYS A 406 -41.68 3.79 6.59
C LYS A 406 -42.29 5.00 7.27
N LEU A 407 -42.46 6.09 6.54
CA LEU A 407 -43.25 7.23 6.99
C LEU A 407 -44.73 6.82 6.97
N SER A 408 -45.37 6.75 8.13
CA SER A 408 -46.83 6.56 8.22
C SER A 408 -47.51 7.91 8.02
N SER A 409 -48.03 8.17 6.82
CA SER A 409 -49.10 9.14 6.63
C SER A 409 -50.21 8.49 5.81
N ASP A 410 -51.32 8.20 6.47
CA ASP A 410 -52.59 7.91 5.84
C ASP A 410 -53.04 9.15 5.05
N ASP A 411 -52.89 9.09 3.73
CA ASP A 411 -53.76 9.80 2.78
C ASP A 411 -53.52 9.22 1.37
N GLU A 412 -54.39 8.28 1.00
CA GLU A 412 -54.57 7.81 -0.37
C GLU A 412 -55.18 8.95 -1.21
N SER A 413 -54.34 9.70 -1.92
CA SER A 413 -54.79 10.38 -3.13
C SER A 413 -53.77 10.22 -4.25
N SER A 414 -54.25 9.54 -5.29
CA SER A 414 -53.56 9.20 -6.51
C SER A 414 -53.08 10.44 -7.28
N TYR A 415 -51.80 10.76 -7.18
CA TYR A 415 -51.05 11.44 -8.24
C TYR A 415 -49.75 10.69 -8.51
N SER A 416 -49.64 10.21 -9.74
CA SER A 416 -48.43 9.64 -10.34
C SER A 416 -47.27 10.63 -10.21
N CYS A 417 -46.31 10.33 -9.35
CA CYS A 417 -44.95 10.84 -9.45
C CYS A 417 -44.01 9.63 -9.56
N ASN A 418 -43.80 9.17 -10.79
CA ASN A 418 -42.67 8.34 -11.14
C ASN A 418 -41.38 9.09 -10.79
N GLY A 419 -40.84 8.79 -9.61
CA GLY A 419 -39.58 9.32 -9.12
C GLY A 419 -38.91 8.27 -8.24
N ALA A 420 -38.77 7.05 -8.76
CA ALA A 420 -37.82 6.12 -8.21
C ALA A 420 -36.46 6.82 -8.22
N PHE A 421 -35.95 7.23 -7.05
CA PHE A 421 -34.51 7.34 -6.85
C PHE A 421 -33.93 5.91 -6.90
N ALA A 422 -33.97 5.37 -8.11
CA ALA A 422 -33.06 4.34 -8.54
C ALA A 422 -31.67 4.86 -8.20
N ARG A 423 -30.91 4.03 -7.50
CA ARG A 423 -29.45 4.15 -7.40
C ARG A 423 -28.91 4.26 -8.82
N GLN A 424 -28.79 5.47 -9.33
CA GLN A 424 -27.86 5.76 -10.39
C GLN A 424 -26.51 5.81 -9.70
N SER A 425 -25.91 4.63 -9.59
CA SER A 425 -24.47 4.48 -9.61
C SER A 425 -23.96 5.28 -10.80
N SER A 426 -23.60 6.54 -10.56
CA SER A 426 -22.75 7.28 -11.48
C SER A 426 -21.42 6.56 -11.47
N VAL A 427 -21.27 5.71 -12.49
CA VAL A 427 -20.06 5.13 -13.07
C VAL A 427 -18.78 5.79 -12.54
N ARG A 428 -18.34 5.38 -11.34
CA ARG A 428 -16.92 5.08 -11.14
C ARG A 428 -16.70 3.87 -12.04
N LEU A 429 -15.85 4.02 -13.05
CA LEU A 429 -15.44 2.96 -13.97
C LEU A 429 -15.23 1.67 -13.19
N SER A 430 -16.26 0.82 -13.24
CA SER A 430 -16.29 -0.49 -12.62
C SER A 430 -15.55 -1.41 -13.57
N MET A 431 -14.25 -1.56 -13.34
CA MET A 431 -13.57 -2.82 -13.55
C MET A 431 -13.07 -3.30 -12.18
N ALA A 432 -14.02 -3.51 -11.27
CA ALA A 432 -13.81 -4.37 -10.12
C ALA A 432 -14.16 -5.79 -10.55
N SER A 433 -13.14 -6.53 -11.01
CA SER A 433 -13.19 -7.98 -11.04
C SER A 433 -13.17 -8.48 -9.60
N ALA A 434 -14.34 -8.59 -8.97
CA ALA A 434 -14.51 -9.33 -7.73
C ALA A 434 -14.55 -10.84 -8.05
N ARG A 435 -13.41 -11.34 -8.52
CA ARG A 435 -12.90 -12.71 -8.39
C ARG A 435 -11.47 -12.67 -8.93
N ASN A 436 -10.51 -12.90 -8.04
CA ASN A 436 -9.06 -12.71 -8.19
C ASN A 436 -8.60 -11.26 -7.95
N GLY A 437 -8.07 -11.01 -6.76
CA GLY A 437 -7.41 -9.75 -6.40
C GLY A 437 -6.12 -9.56 -7.19
N LEU A 438 -6.17 -8.70 -8.21
CA LEU A 438 -4.99 -8.19 -8.90
C LEU A 438 -5.17 -6.67 -9.08
N ASN A 439 -4.36 -5.89 -8.36
CA ASN A 439 -4.17 -4.47 -8.60
C ASN A 439 -3.70 -4.21 -10.02
N ARG A 440 -3.96 -3.00 -10.52
CA ARG A 440 -3.52 -2.50 -11.84
C ARG A 440 -1.99 -2.63 -12.08
N TYR A 441 -1.19 -2.79 -11.02
CA TYR A 441 0.24 -3.14 -11.08
C TYR A 441 0.52 -4.47 -11.80
N PHE A 442 -0.40 -5.44 -11.75
CA PHE A 442 -0.22 -6.77 -12.33
C PHE A 442 -0.95 -6.98 -13.68
N VAL A 443 -1.68 -5.97 -14.17
CA VAL A 443 -2.61 -6.15 -15.32
C VAL A 443 -1.90 -6.09 -16.68
N SER A 444 -0.67 -5.56 -16.76
CA SER A 444 0.08 -5.47 -18.01
C SER A 444 1.02 -6.66 -18.24
N ARG A 445 0.49 -7.89 -18.32
CA ARG A 445 1.20 -9.02 -18.94
C ARG A 445 0.23 -9.92 -19.70
N SER A 446 0.19 -9.75 -21.02
CA SER A 446 -0.36 -10.76 -21.95
C SER A 446 0.72 -11.14 -22.97
N ALA A 447 1.40 -12.27 -22.74
CA ALA A 447 1.79 -13.24 -23.76
C ALA A 447 2.57 -14.41 -23.14
N HIS A 448 2.00 -15.62 -23.31
CA HIS A 448 2.58 -16.95 -23.15
C HIS A 448 2.93 -17.44 -21.74
N ILE A 449 2.06 -18.29 -21.18
CA ILE A 449 2.35 -19.64 -20.65
C ILE A 449 0.99 -20.30 -20.34
N THR A 450 0.80 -21.53 -20.83
CA THR A 450 -0.38 -22.40 -20.71
C THR A 450 -0.64 -22.85 -19.28
N ALA A 451 -1.85 -22.59 -18.76
CA ALA A 451 -2.33 -23.09 -17.47
C ALA A 451 -3.58 -23.98 -17.68
N GLU A 452 -3.36 -25.23 -18.09
CA GLU A 452 -4.33 -26.32 -17.98
C GLU A 452 -3.74 -27.40 -17.06
N SER A 453 -3.96 -27.25 -15.76
CA SER A 453 -4.04 -28.34 -14.77
C SER A 453 -3.96 -27.73 -13.38
N LEU A 454 -5.11 -27.52 -12.75
CA LEU A 454 -5.31 -27.52 -11.28
C LEU A 454 -6.81 -27.39 -11.00
N HIS A 455 -7.59 -28.33 -11.51
CA HIS A 455 -8.93 -28.62 -10.98
C HIS A 455 -9.07 -30.13 -10.87
N GLN A 456 -8.73 -30.67 -9.69
CA GLN A 456 -9.23 -31.97 -9.27
C GLN A 456 -10.12 -31.76 -8.05
N HIS A 457 -11.40 -32.01 -8.31
CA HIS A 457 -12.51 -32.10 -7.36
C HIS A 457 -12.25 -33.20 -6.32
N THR A 458 -12.54 -32.91 -5.05
CA THR A 458 -13.07 -33.93 -4.11
C THR A 458 -14.14 -33.28 -3.22
N PRO A 459 -15.29 -33.94 -2.96
CA PRO A 459 -16.46 -33.31 -2.36
C PRO A 459 -16.56 -33.52 -0.84
N LEU A 460 -17.16 -32.56 -0.15
CA LEU A 460 -17.64 -32.65 1.23
C LEU A 460 -18.80 -33.65 1.35
N PRO A 461 -18.95 -34.36 2.49
CA PRO A 461 -20.22 -34.96 2.88
C PRO A 461 -20.90 -34.18 4.02
N GLU A 462 -22.19 -33.88 3.81
CA GLU A 462 -23.16 -33.50 4.84
C GLU A 462 -23.62 -34.73 5.63
N LEU A 463 -23.91 -34.56 6.93
CA LEU A 463 -25.17 -34.88 7.62
C LEU A 463 -24.95 -34.87 9.14
N GLY A 464 -25.83 -34.14 9.84
CA GLY A 464 -25.75 -33.93 11.29
C GLY A 464 -26.39 -35.03 12.12
N GLU A 465 -26.26 -34.89 13.44
CA GLU A 465 -27.32 -35.17 14.42
C GLU A 465 -26.91 -34.64 15.81
N LYS A 466 -27.94 -34.30 16.60
CA LYS A 466 -27.90 -33.75 17.97
C LYS A 466 -27.38 -34.79 18.96
N GLU A 467 -26.74 -34.35 20.04
CA GLU A 467 -27.13 -34.78 21.40
C GLU A 467 -26.56 -33.89 22.51
N SER A 468 -27.30 -33.86 23.61
CA SER A 468 -27.26 -32.93 24.73
C SER A 468 -26.90 -33.63 26.04
N SER A 469 -26.09 -33.01 26.92
CA SER A 469 -26.20 -33.08 28.40
C SER A 469 -25.03 -32.29 29.04
N ARG A 470 -25.25 -31.15 29.70
CA ARG A 470 -25.58 -30.91 31.13
C ARG A 470 -24.59 -31.52 32.15
N SER A 471 -23.85 -30.66 32.84
CA SER A 471 -23.70 -30.56 34.33
C SER A 471 -22.46 -29.69 34.65
N SER A 472 -22.61 -28.43 35.09
CA SER A 472 -22.77 -27.93 36.47
C SER A 472 -21.48 -27.93 37.34
N PHE A 473 -20.91 -26.73 37.48
CA PHE A 473 -20.02 -26.17 38.52
C PHE A 473 -20.24 -26.70 39.96
N PRO A 474 -19.27 -26.64 40.91
CA PRO A 474 -18.90 -25.36 41.57
C PRO A 474 -17.43 -25.14 42.01
N TYR A 475 -17.17 -23.88 42.35
CA TYR A 475 -15.98 -23.21 42.90
C TYR A 475 -15.43 -23.80 44.20
N ASP A 476 -14.13 -23.57 44.45
CA ASP A 476 -13.59 -23.05 45.72
C ASP A 476 -12.14 -22.51 45.54
N ILE A 477 -11.86 -21.34 46.13
CA ILE A 477 -10.60 -20.57 46.23
C ILE A 477 -10.37 -20.35 47.75
N PRO A 478 -9.17 -20.48 48.36
CA PRO A 478 -8.26 -19.32 48.46
C PRO A 478 -6.73 -19.54 48.62
N ASP A 479 -6.03 -18.44 48.26
CA ASP A 479 -4.74 -17.90 48.74
C ASP A 479 -3.41 -18.66 48.54
N SER A 480 -2.49 -18.11 47.74
CA SER A 480 -1.31 -17.35 48.25
C SER A 480 -0.27 -16.99 47.18
N SER A 481 0.16 -15.72 47.22
CA SER A 481 1.50 -15.15 46.89
C SER A 481 2.11 -15.27 45.48
N GLY A 482 1.90 -14.20 44.69
CA GLY A 482 2.92 -13.24 44.23
C GLY A 482 4.17 -13.72 43.49
N VAL A 483 4.29 -13.32 42.22
CA VAL A 483 5.47 -12.65 41.63
C VAL A 483 4.96 -11.75 40.50
N ASP A 484 5.43 -10.50 40.49
CA ASP A 484 5.15 -9.43 39.55
C ASP A 484 5.63 -9.73 38.12
N ASP A 485 4.81 -9.40 37.12
CA ASP A 485 5.27 -8.96 35.80
C ASP A 485 4.33 -7.86 35.32
N GLU A 486 4.86 -6.64 35.21
CA GLU A 486 4.15 -5.43 34.80
C GLU A 486 3.89 -5.44 33.29
N ASP A 487 2.68 -5.82 32.87
CA ASP A 487 2.14 -5.46 31.56
C ASP A 487 1.63 -4.00 31.61
N ILE A 488 2.32 -3.10 30.92
CA ILE A 488 1.90 -1.70 30.73
C ILE A 488 0.84 -1.66 29.63
N ASP A 489 -0.42 -1.83 30.02
CA ASP A 489 -1.58 -1.50 29.20
C ASP A 489 -1.74 0.03 29.12
N LEU A 490 -1.41 0.60 27.96
CA LEU A 490 -1.70 2.00 27.61
C LEU A 490 -3.21 2.16 27.36
N ILE A 491 -3.95 2.39 28.45
CA ILE A 491 -5.34 2.84 28.41
C ILE A 491 -5.36 4.31 27.95
N ILE A 492 -5.89 4.56 26.75
CA ILE A 492 -6.23 5.89 26.25
C ILE A 492 -7.54 6.33 26.92
N PRO A 493 -7.60 7.49 27.60
CA PRO A 493 -8.85 7.97 28.18
C PRO A 493 -9.79 8.52 27.09
N PRO A 494 -11.12 8.40 27.28
CA PRO A 494 -12.11 8.93 26.34
C PRO A 494 -12.08 10.45 26.32
N LEU A 495 -12.13 11.03 25.12
CA LEU A 495 -12.13 12.47 24.87
C LEU A 495 -13.40 13.10 25.43
N THR A 496 -13.24 13.98 26.44
CA THR A 496 -14.19 15.03 26.79
C THR A 496 -14.02 16.25 25.91
#